data_AF-A0A7D8Z4H2-F1
#
_entry.id   AF-A0A7D8Z4H2-F1
#
_cell.length_a   1.000
_cell.length_b   1.000
_cell.length_c   1.000
_cell.angle_alpha   90.00
_cell.angle_beta   90.00
_cell.angle_gamma   90.00
#
_symmetry.space_group_name_H-M   'P 1'
#
loop_
_entity.id
_entity.type
_entity.pdbx_description
1 polymer ?
#
loop_
_entity_poly.entity_id
_entity_poly.type
_entity_poly.pdbx_seq_one_letter_code
_entity_poly.pdbx_strand_id
1 'polypeptide(L)'
;MDNEESRYMELFDDLVKQTFSIIYSTPLNPAEHRLLSSFVRDSASPKATSLYLLKRISKDESSEQHDEQEIQRVFAEWKCLVERFRRTALISQSSDFPVFRRDKGVCCLTGRSRLWWDVLGWSQTIITPIIPDGINDVFGSAECVCDHWINMLDPNADVAQLPLLELLSVFLGDKQVELLRLALSAEPSDFEVCRKYLTLSKPAAAAFREGRILVAPNWNTKRHPVEDLKSTCPYRVYGTMPDLVALPITYQGHSLRSGEGIRMMTPNPKSAPLPSSFLLCIHSHFCNSLKSLEVNRHMLAKRPSRISTPWLSRLRQACFARVFPWARGLWSYFPRRGRVWVYRQLLRVGAGLYEKPNFWTQRVPFGLYIKHGRTKLIPKGEAPALQLVERFTNIPAPRLVDYVVDNDYAYLIMTRLPGRPLMQELYTMSYPERTAFANDMRACIQQLKNIPNTNKSVICDANGGPVFDYRINGRGGGPFQSETEFNNFIITQERLRNPCHSRPHNICFTHADLNANNILVEDGRLSAIVDFGCAGYFPEYWEYTKAMFSTPGLDSSFPQVFEEIFGDSHRDELEAEIKLWAVRSPF
;
A
#
# COMPACT_ATOMS: atom_id res chain seq x y z
N MET A 1 -11.30 -0.09 20.68
CA MET A 1 -11.35 1.35 20.37
C MET A 1 -10.36 2.13 21.23
N ASP A 2 -10.26 1.88 22.53
CA ASP A 2 -9.32 2.60 23.44
C ASP A 2 -7.81 2.51 23.13
N ASN A 3 -7.35 1.58 22.27
CA ASN A 3 -5.90 1.37 22.04
C ASN A 3 -5.37 2.06 20.78
N GLU A 4 -6.21 2.30 19.77
CA GLU A 4 -5.81 3.10 18.59
C GLU A 4 -5.81 4.58 18.95
N GLU A 5 -6.85 5.07 19.65
CA GLU A 5 -6.96 6.47 20.04
C GLU A 5 -5.80 6.90 20.95
N SER A 6 -5.36 6.05 21.90
CA SER A 6 -4.16 6.31 22.73
C SER A 6 -2.88 6.36 21.90
N ARG A 7 -2.71 5.45 20.92
CA ARG A 7 -1.52 5.40 20.07
C ARG A 7 -1.48 6.55 19.06
N TYR A 8 -2.65 6.99 18.59
CA TYR A 8 -2.82 8.23 17.82
C TYR A 8 -2.50 9.45 18.67
N MET A 9 -2.99 9.54 19.91
CA MET A 9 -2.69 10.65 20.82
C MET A 9 -1.20 10.71 21.20
N GLU A 10 -0.51 9.57 21.30
CA GLU A 10 0.95 9.52 21.49
C GLU A 10 1.73 9.97 20.25
N LEU A 11 1.23 9.70 19.03
CA LEU A 11 1.77 10.28 17.80
C LEU A 11 1.58 11.80 17.73
N PHE A 12 0.60 12.34 18.47
CA PHE A 12 0.40 13.78 18.66
C PHE A 12 1.25 14.37 19.82
N ASP A 13 2.01 13.56 20.57
CA ASP A 13 2.95 14.07 21.57
C ASP A 13 4.07 14.86 20.86
N ASP A 14 4.30 16.10 21.30
CA ASP A 14 5.25 17.00 20.66
C ASP A 14 6.68 16.45 20.66
N LEU A 15 7.03 15.60 21.64
CA LEU A 15 8.32 14.92 21.68
C LEU A 15 8.47 13.90 20.54
N VAL A 16 7.40 13.15 20.27
CA VAL A 16 7.38 12.14 19.19
C VAL A 16 7.44 12.84 17.83
N LYS A 17 6.73 13.97 17.66
CA LYS A 17 6.83 14.80 16.46
C LYS A 17 8.23 15.36 16.25
N GLN A 18 8.84 15.91 17.30
CA GLN A 18 10.21 16.41 17.26
C GLN A 18 11.19 15.32 16.83
N THR A 19 11.04 14.11 17.38
CA THR A 19 11.88 12.96 17.03
C THR A 19 11.73 12.58 15.56
N PHE A 20 10.51 12.52 15.02
CA PHE A 20 10.32 12.28 13.59
C PHE A 20 10.90 13.39 12.73
N SER A 21 10.76 14.65 13.12
CA SER A 21 11.36 15.79 12.40
C SER A 21 12.87 15.61 12.27
N ILE A 22 13.54 15.18 13.34
CA ILE A 22 14.98 14.91 13.35
C ILE A 22 15.33 13.68 12.48
N ILE A 23 14.54 12.60 12.56
CA ILE A 23 14.75 11.43 11.71
C ILE A 23 14.68 11.82 10.23
N TYR A 24 13.65 12.57 9.82
CA TYR A 24 13.43 12.95 8.42
C TYR A 24 14.36 14.08 7.92
N SER A 25 15.12 14.74 8.80
CA SER A 25 16.17 15.68 8.40
C SER A 25 17.50 14.99 8.09
N THR A 26 17.66 13.70 8.43
CA THR A 26 18.88 12.95 8.11
C THR A 26 18.93 12.53 6.64
N PRO A 27 20.12 12.33 6.04
CA PRO A 27 20.26 11.95 4.64
C PRO A 27 20.03 10.45 4.42
N LEU A 28 18.92 9.90 4.91
CA LEU A 28 18.51 8.52 4.67
C LEU A 28 17.56 8.43 3.48
N ASN A 29 17.49 7.26 2.85
CA ASN A 29 16.51 7.03 1.79
C ASN A 29 15.09 6.79 2.39
N PRO A 30 14.01 6.85 1.58
CA PRO A 30 12.65 6.71 2.10
C PRO A 30 12.35 5.40 2.86
N ALA A 31 12.98 4.28 2.47
CA ALA A 31 12.79 3.01 3.16
C ALA A 31 13.54 2.97 4.50
N GLU A 32 14.70 3.61 4.57
CA GLU A 32 15.52 3.75 5.77
C GLU A 32 14.85 4.68 6.79
N HIS A 33 14.30 5.82 6.34
CA HIS A 33 13.47 6.68 7.19
C HIS A 33 12.29 5.92 7.79
N ARG A 34 11.59 5.08 7.01
CA ARG A 34 10.49 4.26 7.53
C ARG A 34 10.96 3.18 8.49
N LEU A 35 12.10 2.55 8.21
CA LEU A 35 12.69 1.55 9.10
C LEU A 35 13.02 2.18 10.46
N LEU A 36 13.71 3.32 10.48
CA LEU A 36 14.04 4.03 11.72
C LEU A 36 12.78 4.60 12.40
N SER A 37 11.85 5.16 11.65
CA SER A 37 10.57 5.65 12.20
C SER A 37 9.76 4.53 12.87
N SER A 38 9.87 3.29 12.38
CA SER A 38 9.21 2.13 12.99
C SER A 38 9.79 1.79 14.36
N PHE A 39 11.06 2.10 14.64
CA PHE A 39 11.64 1.98 15.99
C PHE A 39 10.84 2.80 17.00
N VAL A 40 10.45 4.02 16.66
CA VAL A 40 9.64 4.88 17.55
C VAL A 40 8.17 4.48 17.51
N ARG A 41 7.56 4.48 16.31
CA ARG A 41 6.10 4.30 16.11
C ARG A 41 5.59 2.94 16.56
N ASP A 42 6.39 1.89 16.37
CA ASP A 42 6.00 0.51 16.65
C ASP A 42 6.55 0.00 17.97
N SER A 43 7.17 0.86 18.79
CA SER A 43 7.59 0.50 20.15
C SER A 43 6.41 0.36 21.12
N ALA A 44 6.64 -0.30 22.26
CA ALA A 44 5.69 -0.41 23.36
C ALA A 44 5.39 0.95 24.02
N SER A 45 6.31 1.91 23.94
CA SER A 45 6.10 3.30 24.35
C SER A 45 6.85 4.24 23.41
N PRO A 46 6.17 4.82 22.39
CA PRO A 46 6.75 5.80 21.49
C PRO A 46 7.43 6.96 22.22
N LYS A 47 6.85 7.42 23.33
CA LYS A 47 7.42 8.48 24.16
C LYS A 47 8.76 8.09 24.80
N ALA A 48 8.85 6.90 25.40
CA ALA A 48 10.09 6.42 26.01
C ALA A 48 11.19 6.23 24.95
N THR A 49 10.83 5.69 23.78
CA THR A 49 11.76 5.52 22.66
C THR A 49 12.24 6.85 22.09
N SER A 50 11.35 7.85 21.99
CA SER A 50 11.73 9.22 21.60
C SER A 50 12.67 9.86 22.62
N LEU A 51 12.40 9.74 23.92
CA LEU A 51 13.32 10.22 24.97
C LEU A 51 14.69 9.56 24.88
N TYR A 52 14.73 8.26 24.62
CA TYR A 52 15.98 7.53 24.43
C TYR A 52 16.81 8.08 23.26
N LEU A 53 16.18 8.26 22.09
CA LEU A 53 16.83 8.84 20.92
C LEU A 53 17.34 10.26 21.17
N LEU A 54 16.47 11.12 21.70
CA LEU A 54 16.82 12.53 21.97
C LEU A 54 17.95 12.63 23.01
N LYS A 55 17.98 11.76 24.02
CA LYS A 55 19.07 11.71 25.00
C LYS A 55 20.39 11.23 24.40
N ARG A 56 20.37 10.33 23.41
CA ARG A 56 21.60 9.92 22.70
C ARG A 56 22.14 11.07 21.86
N ILE A 57 21.26 11.80 21.19
CA ILE A 57 21.61 12.97 20.38
C ILE A 57 22.14 14.12 21.27
N SER A 58 21.47 14.42 22.38
CA SER A 58 21.80 15.57 23.25
C SER A 58 22.96 15.36 24.22
N LYS A 59 23.69 14.24 24.15
CA LYS A 59 24.67 13.85 25.18
C LYS A 59 26.00 14.61 25.09
N ASP A 60 26.33 15.16 23.93
CA ASP A 60 27.54 15.96 23.71
C ASP A 60 27.16 17.32 23.09
N GLU A 61 27.57 18.41 23.73
CA GLU A 61 27.28 19.76 23.24
C GLU A 61 27.99 20.03 21.90
N SER A 62 27.20 20.38 20.88
CA SER A 62 27.54 21.19 19.70
C SER A 62 28.23 20.53 18.48
N SER A 63 27.45 19.87 17.62
CA SER A 63 27.39 20.16 16.16
C SER A 63 26.27 19.35 15.50
N GLU A 64 25.59 19.89 14.48
CA GLU A 64 24.62 19.13 13.65
C GLU A 64 25.20 17.83 13.08
N GLN A 65 26.53 17.80 12.90
CA GLN A 65 27.28 16.65 12.40
C GLN A 65 27.37 15.50 13.42
N HIS A 66 27.36 15.79 14.72
CA HIS A 66 27.31 14.77 15.78
C HIS A 66 25.93 14.09 15.82
N ASP A 67 24.86 14.88 15.75
CA ASP A 67 23.49 14.40 15.78
C ASP A 67 23.21 13.43 14.62
N GLU A 68 23.70 13.77 13.42
CA GLU A 68 23.60 12.91 12.25
C GLU A 68 24.35 11.58 12.44
N GLN A 69 25.59 11.63 12.96
CA GLN A 69 26.38 10.43 13.23
C GLN A 69 25.70 9.51 14.25
N GLU A 70 25.14 10.07 15.31
CA GLU A 70 24.47 9.27 16.35
C GLU A 70 23.18 8.64 15.83
N ILE A 71 22.42 9.34 14.99
CA ILE A 71 21.25 8.77 14.32
C ILE A 71 21.65 7.63 13.38
N GLN A 72 22.74 7.79 12.62
CA GLN A 72 23.27 6.73 11.77
C GLN A 72 23.71 5.50 12.56
N ARG A 73 24.33 5.70 13.74
CA ARG A 73 24.69 4.60 14.67
C ARG A 73 23.45 3.87 15.17
N VAL A 74 22.46 4.58 15.70
CA VAL A 74 21.20 3.98 16.16
C VAL A 74 20.50 3.26 15.02
N PHE A 75 20.52 3.84 13.81
CA PHE A 75 19.96 3.21 12.63
C PHE A 75 20.66 1.88 12.29
N ALA A 76 21.99 1.84 12.34
CA ALA A 76 22.77 0.63 12.12
C ALA A 76 22.47 -0.44 13.18
N GLU A 77 22.42 -0.07 14.47
CA GLU A 77 22.03 -0.94 15.58
C GLU A 77 20.62 -1.50 15.39
N TRP A 78 19.66 -0.63 15.07
CA TRP A 78 18.27 -1.02 14.85
C TRP A 78 18.13 -1.98 13.67
N LYS A 79 18.77 -1.67 12.54
CA LYS A 79 18.81 -2.56 11.38
C LYS A 79 19.41 -3.91 11.75
N CYS A 80 20.50 -3.93 12.51
CA CYS A 80 21.16 -5.14 13.00
C CYS A 80 20.24 -6.00 13.90
N LEU A 81 19.43 -5.36 14.76
CA LEU A 81 18.42 -6.03 15.58
C LEU A 81 17.28 -6.61 14.74
N VAL A 82 16.74 -5.83 13.79
CA VAL A 82 15.63 -6.25 12.90
C VAL A 82 16.06 -7.40 11.98
N GLU A 83 17.30 -7.43 11.51
CA GLU A 83 17.83 -8.52 10.68
C GLU A 83 17.85 -9.87 11.41
N ARG A 84 18.04 -9.88 12.73
CA ARG A 84 17.98 -11.11 13.54
C ARG A 84 16.60 -11.74 13.57
N PHE A 85 15.54 -10.93 13.42
CA PHE A 85 14.17 -11.39 13.20
C PHE A 85 13.93 -11.99 11.81
N ARG A 86 14.96 -12.21 10.99
CA ARG A 86 14.88 -12.99 9.73
C ARG A 86 15.65 -14.31 9.79
N ARG A 87 16.68 -14.41 10.63
CA ARG A 87 17.58 -15.57 10.71
C ARG A 87 16.87 -16.76 11.35
N THR A 88 16.52 -17.74 10.53
CA THR A 88 15.78 -18.93 10.97
C THR A 88 16.52 -20.21 10.57
N ALA A 89 16.72 -21.13 11.52
CA ALA A 89 17.24 -22.45 11.20
C ALA A 89 16.21 -23.29 10.41
N LEU A 90 16.68 -24.13 9.49
CA LEU A 90 15.83 -25.10 8.80
C LEU A 90 15.45 -26.21 9.78
N ILE A 91 14.14 -26.40 10.02
CA ILE A 91 13.61 -27.44 10.89
C ILE A 91 13.17 -28.64 10.05
N SER A 92 13.61 -29.83 10.46
CA SER A 92 13.18 -31.09 9.84
C SER A 92 11.66 -31.30 10.00
N GLN A 93 10.98 -31.61 8.91
CA GLN A 93 9.54 -31.89 8.88
C GLN A 93 9.28 -33.38 9.18
N SER A 94 9.60 -33.81 10.40
CA SER A 94 9.20 -35.14 10.86
C SER A 94 7.71 -35.14 11.24
N SER A 95 7.01 -36.24 10.94
CA SER A 95 5.64 -36.49 11.43
C SER A 95 5.55 -36.51 12.96
N ASP A 96 6.66 -36.77 13.64
CA ASP A 96 6.74 -36.84 15.10
C ASP A 96 6.89 -35.46 15.75
N PHE A 97 7.14 -34.41 14.94
CA PHE A 97 7.32 -33.06 15.45
C PHE A 97 6.01 -32.56 16.10
N PRO A 98 6.05 -31.99 17.31
CA PRO A 98 4.84 -31.64 18.08
C PRO A 98 3.83 -30.77 17.33
N VAL A 99 4.34 -29.82 16.54
CA VAL A 99 3.52 -28.92 15.71
C VAL A 99 2.78 -29.67 14.62
N PHE A 100 3.40 -30.71 14.04
CA PHE A 100 2.74 -31.55 13.04
C PHE A 100 1.60 -32.36 13.66
N ARG A 101 1.74 -32.83 14.90
CA ARG A 101 0.64 -33.47 15.65
C ARG A 101 -0.51 -32.50 15.94
N ARG A 102 -0.23 -31.23 16.19
CA ARG A 102 -1.24 -30.18 16.37
C ARG A 102 -2.02 -29.90 15.08
N ASP A 103 -1.30 -29.59 14.00
CA ASP A 103 -1.87 -29.01 12.78
C ASP A 103 -2.14 -30.03 11.67
N LYS A 104 -1.62 -31.27 11.80
CA LYS A 104 -1.66 -32.33 10.78
C LYS A 104 -1.10 -31.89 9.41
N GLY A 105 -0.11 -30.99 9.41
CA GLY A 105 0.47 -30.43 8.18
C GLY A 105 -0.47 -29.50 7.42
N VAL A 106 -1.50 -28.95 8.06
CA VAL A 106 -2.42 -27.98 7.48
C VAL A 106 -1.91 -26.57 7.78
N CYS A 107 -1.91 -25.69 6.78
CA CYS A 107 -1.58 -24.29 6.96
C CYS A 107 -2.60 -23.60 7.89
N CYS A 108 -2.15 -23.00 8.98
CA CYS A 108 -2.99 -22.34 9.98
C CYS A 108 -3.78 -21.13 9.42
N LEU A 109 -3.29 -20.52 8.32
CA LEU A 109 -3.94 -19.34 7.72
C LEU A 109 -4.92 -19.71 6.60
N THR A 110 -4.61 -20.75 5.81
CA THR A 110 -5.39 -21.12 4.63
C THR A 110 -6.20 -22.40 4.84
N GLY A 111 -6.10 -23.08 5.97
CA GLY A 111 -6.85 -24.31 6.26
C GLY A 111 -6.61 -25.44 5.26
N ARG A 112 -5.54 -25.38 4.46
CA ARG A 112 -5.21 -26.35 3.42
C ARG A 112 -3.88 -27.04 3.73
N SER A 113 -3.88 -28.36 3.62
CA SER A 113 -2.69 -29.15 3.29
C SER A 113 -2.61 -29.32 1.77
N ARG A 114 -1.49 -29.84 1.26
CA ARG A 114 -1.22 -30.21 -0.16
C ARG A 114 -2.46 -30.22 -1.07
N LEU A 115 -2.52 -29.36 -2.08
CA LEU A 115 -3.60 -29.38 -3.08
C LEU A 115 -3.48 -30.63 -3.98
N TRP A 116 -4.59 -31.32 -4.27
CA TRP A 116 -4.56 -32.59 -4.99
C TRP A 116 -4.08 -32.50 -6.46
N TRP A 117 -4.13 -31.31 -7.07
CA TRP A 117 -3.57 -31.04 -8.40
C TRP A 117 -2.13 -30.50 -8.36
N ASP A 118 -1.55 -30.32 -7.17
CA ASP A 118 -0.23 -29.70 -7.00
C ASP A 118 0.90 -30.74 -6.98
N VAL A 119 0.97 -31.51 -8.08
CA VAL A 119 1.97 -32.56 -8.35
C VAL A 119 3.40 -31.99 -8.36
N LEU A 120 3.55 -30.66 -8.49
CA LEU A 120 4.83 -29.95 -8.55
C LEU A 120 5.29 -29.36 -7.20
N GLY A 121 4.49 -29.47 -6.13
CA GLY A 121 4.92 -29.11 -4.76
C GLY A 121 4.87 -27.62 -4.41
N TRP A 122 4.02 -26.82 -5.06
CA TRP A 122 3.98 -25.36 -4.90
C TRP A 122 3.31 -24.92 -3.59
N SER A 123 2.53 -25.80 -2.96
CA SER A 123 1.79 -25.58 -1.71
C SER A 123 2.33 -26.39 -0.51
N GLN A 124 3.62 -26.73 -0.49
CA GLN A 124 4.21 -27.39 0.69
C GLN A 124 4.13 -26.47 1.93
N THR A 125 3.64 -27.02 3.04
CA THR A 125 3.65 -26.36 4.34
C THR A 125 5.02 -26.50 5.00
N ILE A 126 5.42 -25.50 5.77
CA ILE A 126 6.64 -25.48 6.55
C ILE A 126 6.35 -25.06 7.99
N ILE A 127 7.10 -25.64 8.92
CA ILE A 127 7.09 -25.21 10.32
C ILE A 127 7.90 -23.91 10.40
N THR A 128 7.26 -22.86 10.87
CA THR A 128 7.80 -21.50 10.91
C THR A 128 7.82 -21.01 12.36
N PRO A 129 8.98 -20.65 12.92
CA PRO A 129 9.01 -20.03 14.24
C PRO A 129 8.29 -18.68 14.22
N ILE A 130 7.59 -18.38 15.30
CA ILE A 130 6.95 -17.07 15.51
C ILE A 130 8.03 -16.01 15.74
N ILE A 131 9.02 -16.33 16.58
CA ILE A 131 10.20 -15.51 16.83
C ILE A 131 11.43 -16.30 16.36
N PRO A 132 12.20 -15.80 15.38
CA PRO A 132 13.36 -16.52 14.86
C PRO A 132 14.51 -16.64 15.84
N ASP A 133 15.31 -17.69 15.69
CA ASP A 133 16.39 -18.05 16.62
C ASP A 133 17.52 -17.02 16.68
N GLY A 134 17.68 -16.19 15.64
CA GLY A 134 18.70 -15.13 15.61
C GLY A 134 18.58 -14.11 16.73
N ILE A 135 17.42 -14.01 17.41
CA ILE A 135 17.27 -13.14 18.59
C ILE A 135 18.05 -13.66 19.80
N ASN A 136 18.36 -14.97 19.86
CA ASN A 136 19.12 -15.54 20.96
C ASN A 136 20.54 -14.95 21.04
N ASP A 137 21.10 -14.53 19.90
CA ASP A 137 22.39 -13.83 19.82
C ASP A 137 22.38 -12.51 20.64
N VAL A 138 21.22 -11.88 20.82
CA VAL A 138 21.07 -10.64 21.62
C VAL A 138 21.10 -10.92 23.12
N PHE A 139 20.74 -12.14 23.53
CA PHE A 139 20.71 -12.55 24.93
C PHE A 139 22.00 -13.28 25.38
N GLY A 140 22.89 -13.62 24.45
CA GLY A 140 24.16 -14.30 24.71
C GLY A 140 25.30 -13.34 25.08
N SER A 141 26.38 -13.89 25.66
CA SER A 141 27.59 -13.15 26.08
C SER A 141 28.82 -13.41 25.18
N ALA A 142 28.62 -13.95 23.97
CA ALA A 142 29.72 -14.28 23.06
C ALA A 142 29.78 -13.28 21.91
N GLU A 143 30.99 -12.88 21.55
CA GLU A 143 31.34 -11.90 20.50
C GLU A 143 30.40 -11.97 19.29
N CYS A 144 29.78 -10.83 19.01
CA CYS A 144 28.89 -10.61 17.90
C CYS A 144 29.66 -10.84 16.58
N VAL A 145 29.58 -12.03 15.99
CA VAL A 145 30.12 -12.25 14.64
C VAL A 145 29.18 -11.56 13.65
N CYS A 146 29.57 -10.36 13.25
CA CYS A 146 28.84 -9.54 12.30
C CYS A 146 29.11 -9.95 10.84
N ASP A 147 28.04 -9.93 10.06
CA ASP A 147 28.06 -10.07 8.61
C ASP A 147 28.82 -8.91 7.95
N HIS A 148 29.43 -9.22 6.79
CA HIS A 148 30.22 -8.37 5.87
C HIS A 148 29.72 -6.92 5.62
N TRP A 149 28.45 -6.62 5.89
CA TRP A 149 27.83 -5.31 5.64
C TRP A 149 28.20 -4.22 6.64
N ILE A 150 28.54 -4.56 7.89
CA ILE A 150 28.90 -3.57 8.93
C ILE A 150 30.35 -3.08 8.72
N ASN A 151 31.25 -3.99 8.33
CA ASN A 151 32.64 -3.65 7.93
C ASN A 151 32.72 -2.72 6.70
N MET A 152 31.65 -2.64 5.90
CA MET A 152 31.57 -1.71 4.75
C MET A 152 31.18 -0.29 5.14
N LEU A 153 30.49 -0.09 6.28
CA LEU A 153 30.00 1.22 6.72
C LEU A 153 30.99 1.90 7.68
N ASP A 154 31.70 1.13 8.51
CA ASP A 154 32.81 1.61 9.33
C ASP A 154 33.80 0.46 9.60
N PRO A 155 34.95 0.41 8.92
CA PRO A 155 35.98 -0.63 9.13
C PRO A 155 36.58 -0.64 10.54
N ASN A 156 36.37 0.42 11.33
CA ASN A 156 36.90 0.58 12.68
C ASN A 156 35.82 0.44 13.78
N ALA A 157 34.55 0.22 13.41
CA ALA A 157 33.50 0.02 14.41
C ALA A 157 33.69 -1.34 15.10
N ASP A 158 33.93 -1.31 16.42
CA ASP A 158 34.04 -2.51 17.25
C ASP A 158 32.64 -3.13 17.44
N VAL A 159 32.22 -3.93 16.46
CA VAL A 159 30.87 -4.52 16.38
C VAL A 159 30.57 -5.47 17.55
N ALA A 160 31.60 -5.86 18.31
CA ALA A 160 31.49 -6.64 19.54
C ALA A 160 30.76 -5.89 20.68
N GLN A 161 30.48 -4.58 20.56
CA GLN A 161 29.93 -3.74 21.64
C GLN A 161 28.56 -3.09 21.34
N LEU A 162 27.82 -3.50 20.31
CA LEU A 162 26.51 -2.89 20.00
C LEU A 162 25.49 -3.16 21.14
N PRO A 163 24.80 -2.13 21.69
CA PRO A 163 23.86 -2.28 22.80
C PRO A 163 22.48 -2.79 22.34
N LEU A 164 22.46 -3.89 21.58
CA LEU A 164 21.24 -4.45 20.98
C LEU A 164 20.18 -4.83 22.03
N LEU A 165 20.62 -5.30 23.20
CA LEU A 165 19.73 -5.61 24.31
C LEU A 165 19.06 -4.34 24.88
N GLU A 166 19.81 -3.24 24.98
CA GLU A 166 19.26 -1.95 25.41
C GLU A 166 18.21 -1.44 24.40
N LEU A 167 18.51 -1.50 23.10
CA LEU A 167 17.54 -1.13 22.06
C LEU A 167 16.28 -1.99 22.13
N LEU A 168 16.43 -3.30 22.33
CA LEU A 168 15.30 -4.20 22.46
C LEU A 168 14.46 -3.88 23.72
N SER A 169 15.11 -3.55 24.83
CA SER A 169 14.49 -3.10 26.07
C SER A 169 13.73 -1.80 25.92
N VAL A 170 14.30 -0.80 25.24
CA VAL A 170 13.61 0.46 24.94
C VAL A 170 12.41 0.20 24.02
N PHE A 171 12.58 -0.66 23.01
CA PHE A 171 11.54 -0.94 22.02
C PHE A 171 10.35 -1.73 22.59
N LEU A 172 10.57 -2.78 23.40
CA LEU A 172 9.52 -3.66 23.91
C LEU A 172 9.14 -3.37 25.38
N GLY A 173 10.01 -2.73 26.13
CA GLY A 173 9.97 -2.61 27.59
C GLY A 173 10.62 -3.81 28.30
N ASP A 174 11.36 -3.55 29.38
CA ASP A 174 12.16 -4.56 30.10
C ASP A 174 11.35 -5.80 30.49
N LYS A 175 10.12 -5.60 30.99
CA LYS A 175 9.23 -6.69 31.37
C LYS A 175 8.89 -7.61 30.19
N GLN A 176 8.70 -7.05 28.99
CA GLN A 176 8.42 -7.86 27.80
C GLN A 176 9.69 -8.59 27.33
N VAL A 177 10.85 -7.96 27.43
CA VAL A 177 12.15 -8.57 27.08
C VAL A 177 12.46 -9.74 28.00
N GLU A 178 12.24 -9.62 29.30
CA GLU A 178 12.42 -10.71 30.26
C GLU A 178 11.48 -11.89 29.96
N LEU A 179 10.20 -11.61 29.70
CA LEU A 179 9.23 -12.63 29.31
C LEU A 179 9.60 -13.30 27.97
N LEU A 180 10.12 -12.53 27.02
CA LEU A 180 10.60 -13.06 25.74
C LEU A 180 11.79 -14.00 25.97
N ARG A 181 12.76 -13.58 26.78
CA ARG A 181 13.93 -14.41 27.14
C ARG A 181 13.50 -15.73 27.76
N LEU A 182 12.61 -15.69 28.77
CA LEU A 182 12.08 -16.87 29.43
C LEU A 182 11.32 -17.80 28.47
N ALA A 183 10.51 -17.23 27.58
CA ALA A 183 9.76 -18.01 26.60
C ALA A 183 10.72 -18.73 25.64
N LEU A 184 11.79 -18.07 25.19
CA LEU A 184 12.76 -18.66 24.26
C LEU A 184 13.65 -19.71 24.92
N SER A 185 14.08 -19.48 26.17
CA SER A 185 14.95 -20.39 26.92
C SER A 185 14.24 -21.59 27.57
N ALA A 186 12.91 -21.64 27.56
CA ALA A 186 12.14 -22.75 28.11
C ALA A 186 12.54 -24.10 27.49
N GLU A 187 12.73 -25.11 28.34
CA GLU A 187 13.10 -26.47 27.92
C GLU A 187 12.14 -27.02 26.86
N PRO A 188 12.65 -27.73 25.85
CA PRO A 188 11.85 -28.17 24.71
C PRO A 188 10.91 -29.32 25.11
N SER A 189 9.74 -28.99 25.65
CA SER A 189 8.59 -29.88 25.77
C SER A 189 7.69 -29.77 24.54
N ASP A 190 6.89 -30.81 24.24
CA ASP A 190 5.87 -30.77 23.19
C ASP A 190 4.97 -29.53 23.29
N PHE A 191 4.64 -29.15 24.54
CA PHE A 191 3.84 -27.98 24.85
C PHE A 191 4.54 -26.68 24.41
N GLU A 192 5.78 -26.46 24.86
CA GLU A 192 6.54 -25.25 24.54
C GLU A 192 6.90 -25.16 23.05
N VAL A 193 7.20 -26.30 22.42
CA VAL A 193 7.41 -26.36 20.96
C VAL A 193 6.15 -25.91 20.23
N CYS A 194 4.97 -26.43 20.57
CA CYS A 194 3.73 -25.98 19.90
C CYS A 194 3.50 -24.46 20.04
N ARG A 195 3.84 -23.85 21.18
CA ARG A 195 3.66 -22.41 21.40
C ARG A 195 4.59 -21.54 20.55
N LYS A 196 5.78 -22.03 20.19
CA LYS A 196 6.81 -21.27 19.46
C LYS A 196 6.65 -21.27 17.94
N TYR A 197 5.85 -22.19 17.39
CA TYR A 197 5.85 -22.49 15.95
C TYR A 197 4.45 -22.51 15.29
N LEU A 198 4.41 -22.10 14.02
CA LEU A 198 3.25 -22.13 13.13
C LEU A 198 3.47 -23.10 11.96
N THR A 199 2.41 -23.77 11.51
CA THR A 199 2.42 -24.46 10.21
C THR A 199 1.88 -23.51 9.15
N LEU A 200 2.73 -23.10 8.21
CA LEU A 200 2.38 -22.14 7.16
C LEU A 200 2.70 -22.70 5.78
N SER A 201 1.91 -22.40 4.75
CA SER A 201 2.34 -22.61 3.36
C SER A 201 3.61 -21.79 3.07
N LYS A 202 4.50 -22.23 2.17
CA LYS A 202 5.71 -21.47 1.79
C LYS A 202 5.44 -19.97 1.49
N PRO A 203 4.44 -19.60 0.68
CA PRO A 203 4.12 -18.18 0.44
C PRO A 203 3.68 -17.44 1.70
N ALA A 204 2.85 -18.07 2.54
CA ALA A 204 2.42 -17.50 3.82
C ALA A 204 3.59 -17.33 4.81
N ALA A 205 4.52 -18.28 4.84
CA ALA A 205 5.70 -18.21 5.69
C ALA A 205 6.66 -17.10 5.24
N ALA A 206 6.86 -16.94 3.92
CA ALA A 206 7.64 -15.82 3.37
C ALA A 206 6.98 -14.48 3.73
N ALA A 207 5.66 -14.36 3.50
CA ALA A 207 4.92 -13.14 3.84
C ALA A 207 4.95 -12.82 5.35
N PHE A 208 4.89 -13.83 6.21
CA PHE A 208 5.00 -13.67 7.66
C PHE A 208 6.39 -13.17 8.06
N ARG A 209 7.45 -13.85 7.61
CA ARG A 209 8.86 -13.53 7.93
C ARG A 209 9.32 -12.18 7.39
N GLU A 210 8.78 -11.77 6.25
CA GLU A 210 9.07 -10.46 5.64
C GLU A 210 8.20 -9.34 6.24
N GLY A 211 7.40 -9.65 7.26
CA GLY A 211 6.52 -8.69 7.90
C GLY A 211 5.47 -8.12 6.95
N ARG A 212 5.06 -8.84 5.88
CA ARG A 212 3.97 -8.45 4.95
C ARG A 212 2.59 -8.75 5.51
N ILE A 213 2.52 -9.69 6.45
CA ILE A 213 1.31 -10.01 7.20
C ILE A 213 1.59 -9.95 8.69
N LEU A 214 0.58 -9.57 9.45
CA LEU A 214 0.57 -9.75 10.90
C LEU A 214 -0.63 -10.64 11.27
N VAL A 215 -0.43 -11.50 12.25
CA VAL A 215 -1.47 -12.39 12.76
C VAL A 215 -1.72 -12.00 14.21
N ALA A 216 -2.92 -11.49 14.49
CA ALA A 216 -3.29 -11.04 15.82
C ALA A 216 -4.55 -11.78 16.31
N PRO A 217 -4.67 -12.08 17.61
CA PRO A 217 -5.91 -12.60 18.15
C PRO A 217 -7.08 -11.62 17.95
N ASN A 218 -8.30 -12.15 17.74
CA ASN A 218 -9.51 -11.36 17.49
C ASN A 218 -10.17 -10.81 18.79
N TRP A 219 -9.49 -10.86 19.93
CA TRP A 219 -9.99 -10.35 21.21
C TRP A 219 -9.24 -9.09 21.64
N ASN A 220 -9.91 -8.22 22.39
CA ASN A 220 -9.40 -6.90 22.79
C ASN A 220 -8.17 -7.06 23.71
N THR A 221 -7.09 -6.30 23.47
CA THR A 221 -5.70 -6.43 24.01
C THR A 221 -5.52 -6.55 25.53
N LYS A 222 -6.57 -6.62 26.33
CA LYS A 222 -6.52 -6.98 27.76
C LYS A 222 -6.21 -8.49 27.88
N ARG A 223 -4.89 -8.76 27.86
CA ARG A 223 -4.17 -10.04 27.99
C ARG A 223 -4.91 -11.11 28.82
N HIS A 224 -5.39 -12.17 28.19
CA HIS A 224 -5.71 -13.43 28.88
C HIS A 224 -4.86 -14.59 28.33
N PRO A 225 -3.78 -14.99 29.03
CA PRO A 225 -2.96 -16.17 28.70
C PRO A 225 -3.75 -17.48 28.59
N VAL A 226 -4.94 -17.52 29.21
CA VAL A 226 -5.85 -18.68 29.22
C VAL A 226 -6.43 -18.98 27.83
N GLU A 227 -6.38 -18.03 26.90
CA GLU A 227 -6.86 -18.21 25.52
C GLU A 227 -6.01 -19.19 24.71
N ASP A 228 -4.70 -19.26 24.96
CA ASP A 228 -3.79 -20.22 24.29
C ASP A 228 -4.15 -21.69 24.66
N LEU A 229 -4.89 -21.88 25.76
CA LEU A 229 -5.35 -23.17 26.28
C LEU A 229 -6.77 -23.55 25.81
N LYS A 230 -7.38 -22.78 24.91
CA LYS A 230 -8.64 -23.17 24.26
C LYS A 230 -8.34 -24.09 23.08
N SER A 231 -9.25 -25.02 22.80
CA SER A 231 -9.13 -25.92 21.64
C SER A 231 -9.28 -25.19 20.30
N THR A 232 -9.93 -24.03 20.29
CA THR A 232 -10.19 -23.22 19.10
C THR A 232 -10.16 -21.74 19.45
N CYS A 233 -9.39 -20.93 18.72
CA CYS A 233 -9.35 -19.47 18.88
C CYS A 233 -9.46 -18.71 17.54
N PRO A 234 -10.23 -17.61 17.51
CA PRO A 234 -10.28 -16.73 16.34
C PRO A 234 -9.07 -15.76 16.32
N TYR A 235 -8.46 -15.64 15.15
CA TYR A 235 -7.41 -14.66 14.85
C TYR A 235 -7.85 -13.81 13.65
N ARG A 236 -7.18 -12.69 13.45
CA ARG A 236 -7.27 -11.88 12.23
C ARG A 236 -5.91 -11.77 11.60
N VAL A 237 -5.90 -11.81 10.27
CA VAL A 237 -4.71 -11.56 9.47
C VAL A 237 -4.83 -10.16 8.88
N TYR A 238 -3.84 -9.31 9.10
CA TYR A 238 -3.80 -7.99 8.49
C TYR A 238 -2.60 -7.89 7.55
N GLY A 239 -2.80 -7.18 6.45
CA GLY A 239 -1.70 -6.71 5.62
C GLY A 239 -0.99 -5.59 6.36
N THR A 240 0.33 -5.59 6.29
CA THR A 240 1.12 -4.46 6.76
C THR A 240 1.28 -3.47 5.60
N MET A 241 1.46 -2.19 5.93
CA MET A 241 1.68 -1.17 4.91
C MET A 241 2.84 -1.59 4.00
N PRO A 242 2.67 -1.62 2.67
CA PRO A 242 1.63 -0.94 1.88
C PRO A 242 0.47 -1.81 1.39
N ASP A 243 0.52 -3.12 1.62
CA ASP A 243 -0.33 -4.10 0.94
C ASP A 243 -1.66 -4.23 1.71
N LEU A 244 -2.46 -3.16 1.75
CA LEU A 244 -3.72 -3.12 2.51
C LEU A 244 -4.85 -3.94 1.85
N VAL A 245 -4.76 -4.24 0.54
CA VAL A 245 -5.92 -4.71 -0.24
C VAL A 245 -5.91 -6.22 -0.50
N ALA A 246 -4.80 -6.78 -0.98
CA ALA A 246 -4.70 -8.21 -1.30
C ALA A 246 -3.43 -8.80 -0.70
N LEU A 247 -3.60 -9.75 0.22
CA LEU A 247 -2.47 -10.47 0.80
C LEU A 247 -1.87 -11.42 -0.25
N PRO A 248 -0.55 -11.68 -0.22
CA PRO A 248 0.12 -12.63 -1.12
C PRO A 248 -0.20 -14.10 -0.79
N ILE A 249 -1.36 -14.35 -0.18
CA ILE A 249 -1.81 -15.64 0.35
C ILE A 249 -3.17 -15.95 -0.25
N THR A 250 -3.26 -17.05 -0.98
CA THR A 250 -4.51 -17.47 -1.61
C THR A 250 -5.25 -18.49 -0.75
N TYR A 251 -6.52 -18.22 -0.46
CA TYR A 251 -7.47 -19.13 0.17
C TYR A 251 -8.66 -19.35 -0.76
N GLN A 252 -9.05 -20.61 -0.98
CA GLN A 252 -10.21 -20.96 -1.84
C GLN A 252 -10.30 -20.23 -3.20
N GLY A 253 -9.17 -19.99 -3.86
CA GLY A 253 -9.13 -19.34 -5.19
C GLY A 253 -9.36 -17.82 -5.16
N HIS A 254 -9.14 -17.18 -4.01
CA HIS A 254 -9.04 -15.73 -3.84
C HIS A 254 -7.91 -15.37 -2.88
N SER A 255 -7.32 -14.18 -3.02
CA SER A 255 -6.36 -13.67 -2.04
C SER A 255 -7.07 -13.32 -0.74
N LEU A 256 -6.47 -13.66 0.40
CA LEU A 256 -6.96 -13.22 1.71
C LEU A 256 -6.98 -11.68 1.75
N ARG A 257 -7.99 -11.13 2.42
CA ARG A 257 -8.14 -9.68 2.62
C ARG A 257 -7.52 -9.27 3.95
N SER A 258 -7.05 -8.02 4.04
CA SER A 258 -6.64 -7.47 5.33
C SER A 258 -7.83 -7.42 6.30
N GLY A 259 -7.61 -7.84 7.55
CA GLY A 259 -8.65 -7.96 8.58
C GLY A 259 -9.49 -9.23 8.49
N GLU A 260 -9.19 -10.15 7.57
CA GLU A 260 -9.91 -11.41 7.42
C GLU A 260 -9.73 -12.32 8.66
N GLY A 261 -10.84 -12.85 9.15
CA GLY A 261 -10.87 -13.71 10.33
C GLY A 261 -10.52 -15.15 9.99
N ILE A 262 -9.57 -15.73 10.71
CA ILE A 262 -9.18 -17.14 10.63
C ILE A 262 -9.41 -17.83 11.98
N ARG A 263 -9.50 -19.17 11.97
CA ARG A 263 -9.59 -19.97 13.20
C ARG A 263 -8.46 -20.97 13.25
N MET A 264 -7.69 -20.94 14.33
CA MET A 264 -6.70 -21.97 14.65
C MET A 264 -7.31 -22.95 15.65
N MET A 265 -7.00 -24.23 15.48
CA MET A 265 -7.58 -25.34 16.24
C MET A 265 -6.49 -26.29 16.70
N THR A 266 -6.69 -26.92 17.86
CA THR A 266 -5.84 -27.98 18.39
C THR A 266 -6.68 -29.17 18.87
N PRO A 267 -6.20 -30.42 18.68
CA PRO A 267 -6.86 -31.61 19.24
C PRO A 267 -6.77 -31.68 20.78
N ASN A 268 -5.73 -31.11 21.40
CA ASN A 268 -5.56 -31.13 22.84
C ASN A 268 -4.76 -29.90 23.30
N PRO A 269 -5.40 -28.91 23.94
CA PRO A 269 -4.72 -27.68 24.34
C PRO A 269 -3.69 -27.88 25.47
N LYS A 270 -3.75 -28.99 26.22
CA LYS A 270 -2.80 -29.27 27.31
C LYS A 270 -1.50 -29.91 26.81
N SER A 271 -1.55 -30.68 25.73
CA SER A 271 -0.36 -31.35 25.17
C SER A 271 0.15 -30.72 23.86
N ALA A 272 -0.73 -30.02 23.13
CA ALA A 272 -0.44 -29.40 21.84
C ALA A 272 -1.14 -28.02 21.75
N PRO A 273 -0.79 -27.05 22.61
CA PRO A 273 -1.47 -25.76 22.69
C PRO A 273 -1.42 -24.97 21.38
N LEU A 274 -2.29 -23.97 21.29
CA LEU A 274 -2.25 -23.01 20.18
C LEU A 274 -0.96 -22.15 20.25
N PRO A 275 -0.57 -21.54 19.11
CA PRO A 275 0.58 -20.62 19.05
C PRO A 275 0.46 -19.51 20.10
N SER A 276 1.59 -19.15 20.71
CA SER A 276 1.62 -18.13 21.77
C SER A 276 1.13 -16.78 21.24
N SER A 277 0.04 -16.28 21.82
CA SER A 277 -0.46 -14.93 21.56
C SER A 277 0.56 -13.85 21.94
N PHE A 278 1.36 -14.08 22.98
CA PHE A 278 2.47 -13.20 23.38
C PHE A 278 3.56 -13.13 22.30
N LEU A 279 4.05 -14.26 21.79
CA LEU A 279 5.08 -14.26 20.75
C LEU A 279 4.57 -13.62 19.44
N LEU A 280 3.31 -13.86 19.08
CA LEU A 280 2.67 -13.20 17.93
C LEU A 280 2.60 -11.68 18.13
N CYS A 281 2.31 -11.23 19.35
CA CYS A 281 2.33 -9.82 19.71
C CYS A 281 3.75 -9.23 19.56
N ILE A 282 4.78 -9.90 20.08
CA ILE A 282 6.18 -9.46 19.89
C ILE A 282 6.52 -9.36 18.39
N HIS A 283 6.23 -10.39 17.59
CA HIS A 283 6.47 -10.35 16.14
C HIS A 283 5.75 -9.17 15.47
N SER A 284 4.53 -8.84 15.90
CA SER A 284 3.75 -7.75 15.32
C SER A 284 4.41 -6.37 15.45
N HIS A 285 5.18 -6.13 16.52
CA HIS A 285 5.96 -4.91 16.69
C HIS A 285 7.06 -4.77 15.60
N PHE A 286 7.59 -5.88 15.09
CA PHE A 286 8.67 -5.88 14.09
C PHE A 286 8.18 -5.90 12.64
N CYS A 287 6.90 -6.16 12.38
CA CYS A 287 6.38 -6.36 11.02
C CYS A 287 6.70 -5.18 10.07
N ASN A 288 6.44 -3.94 10.50
CA ASN A 288 6.71 -2.75 9.67
C ASN A 288 8.21 -2.55 9.41
N SER A 289 9.06 -2.87 10.38
CA SER A 289 10.52 -2.82 10.25
C SER A 289 11.03 -3.88 9.28
N LEU A 290 10.56 -5.13 9.41
CA LEU A 290 10.89 -6.22 8.50
C LEU A 290 10.48 -5.90 7.06
N LYS A 291 9.29 -5.31 6.88
CA LYS A 291 8.81 -4.87 5.58
C LYS A 291 9.65 -3.72 5.01
N SER A 292 9.95 -2.70 5.82
CA SER A 292 10.77 -1.56 5.40
C SER A 292 12.17 -1.99 4.99
N LEU A 293 12.74 -2.98 5.68
CA LEU A 293 14.01 -3.60 5.34
C LEU A 293 13.97 -4.31 3.98
N GLU A 294 12.89 -5.04 3.69
CA GLU A 294 12.70 -5.69 2.38
C GLU A 294 12.54 -4.67 1.25
N VAL A 295 11.77 -3.60 1.49
CA VAL A 295 11.65 -2.48 0.54
C VAL A 295 13.01 -1.84 0.31
N ASN A 296 13.80 -1.60 1.35
CA ASN A 296 15.15 -1.03 1.22
C ASN A 296 16.05 -1.93 0.35
N ARG A 297 16.03 -3.25 0.57
CA ARG A 297 16.77 -4.20 -0.28
C ARG A 297 16.34 -4.14 -1.73
N HIS A 298 15.03 -4.09 -1.99
CA HIS A 298 14.52 -3.95 -3.35
C HIS A 298 14.99 -2.63 -3.99
N MET A 299 14.96 -1.52 -3.25
CA MET A 299 15.46 -0.22 -3.71
C MET A 299 16.95 -0.26 -4.04
N LEU A 300 17.78 -0.85 -3.17
CA LEU A 300 19.22 -0.98 -3.39
C LEU A 300 19.57 -1.97 -4.52
N ALA A 301 18.78 -3.02 -4.69
CA ALA A 301 18.93 -3.99 -5.77
C ALA A 301 18.43 -3.47 -7.12
N LYS A 302 17.60 -2.41 -7.11
CA LYS A 302 17.14 -1.72 -8.31
C LYS A 302 18.38 -1.16 -9.01
N ARG A 303 18.86 -1.86 -10.03
CA ARG A 303 19.93 -1.33 -10.89
C ARG A 303 19.45 0.01 -11.42
N PRO A 304 20.28 1.07 -11.42
CA PRO A 304 19.93 2.31 -12.12
C PRO A 304 19.56 1.87 -13.53
N SER A 305 18.28 2.06 -13.87
CA SER A 305 17.72 1.59 -15.11
C SER A 305 18.61 2.14 -16.21
N ARG A 306 19.38 1.25 -16.87
CA ARG A 306 19.90 1.54 -18.21
C ARG A 306 18.64 1.82 -18.99
N ILE A 307 18.35 3.10 -19.15
CA ILE A 307 17.26 3.71 -19.91
C ILE A 307 16.79 2.66 -20.92
N SER A 308 15.74 1.92 -20.57
CA SER A 308 15.27 0.84 -21.44
C SER A 308 14.94 1.54 -22.74
N THR A 309 15.63 1.13 -23.79
CA THR A 309 15.85 1.88 -25.03
C THR A 309 14.63 2.71 -25.44
N PRO A 310 14.64 4.04 -25.22
CA PRO A 310 13.49 4.90 -25.49
C PRO A 310 13.06 4.82 -26.95
N TRP A 311 13.99 4.43 -27.83
CA TRP A 311 13.73 4.33 -29.25
C TRP A 311 12.71 3.24 -29.59
N LEU A 312 12.72 2.06 -28.96
CA LEU A 312 11.77 0.98 -29.27
C LEU A 312 10.35 1.28 -28.78
N SER A 313 10.24 1.85 -27.58
CA SER A 313 8.94 2.29 -27.04
C SER A 313 8.40 3.49 -27.80
N ARG A 314 9.25 4.47 -28.15
CA ARG A 314 8.87 5.62 -29.01
C ARG A 314 8.51 5.19 -30.43
N LEU A 315 9.21 4.23 -31.03
CA LEU A 315 8.85 3.69 -32.36
C LEU A 315 7.51 2.94 -32.29
N ARG A 316 7.30 2.11 -31.27
CA ARG A 316 6.01 1.44 -31.06
C ARG A 316 4.89 2.46 -30.86
N GLN A 317 5.09 3.49 -30.04
CA GLN A 317 4.12 4.56 -29.84
C GLN A 317 3.87 5.37 -31.12
N ALA A 318 4.90 5.68 -31.89
CA ALA A 318 4.78 6.40 -33.16
C ALA A 318 4.06 5.58 -34.24
N CYS A 319 4.40 4.29 -34.38
CA CYS A 319 3.69 3.36 -35.26
C CYS A 319 2.23 3.20 -34.83
N PHE A 320 1.98 3.01 -33.53
CA PHE A 320 0.64 2.91 -32.98
C PHE A 320 -0.16 4.20 -33.25
N ALA A 321 0.39 5.38 -32.99
CA ALA A 321 -0.26 6.66 -33.23
C ALA A 321 -0.65 6.88 -34.71
N ARG A 322 0.11 6.32 -35.65
CA ARG A 322 -0.20 6.41 -37.09
C ARG A 322 -1.27 5.40 -37.53
N VAL A 323 -1.16 4.14 -37.09
CA VAL A 323 -2.03 3.06 -37.55
C VAL A 323 -3.38 3.05 -36.81
N PHE A 324 -3.37 3.44 -35.54
CA PHE A 324 -4.52 3.29 -34.66
C PHE A 324 -5.75 4.11 -35.07
N PRO A 325 -5.66 5.38 -35.48
CA PRO A 325 -6.83 6.12 -35.96
C PRO A 325 -7.48 5.48 -37.19
N TRP A 326 -6.68 4.94 -38.11
CA TRP A 326 -7.16 4.22 -39.29
C TRP A 326 -7.84 2.91 -38.91
N ALA A 327 -7.21 2.10 -38.06
CA ALA A 327 -7.78 0.85 -37.57
C ALA A 327 -9.09 1.09 -36.80
N ARG A 328 -9.14 2.12 -35.95
CA ARG A 328 -10.35 2.57 -35.24
C ARG A 328 -11.45 2.98 -36.21
N GLY A 329 -11.10 3.78 -37.23
CA GLY A 329 -12.03 4.20 -38.27
C GLY A 329 -12.62 3.01 -39.03
N LEU A 330 -11.78 2.10 -39.53
CA LEU A 330 -12.22 0.87 -40.22
C LEU A 330 -13.10 0.00 -39.31
N TRP A 331 -12.74 -0.14 -38.04
CA TRP A 331 -13.52 -0.89 -37.08
C TRP A 331 -14.92 -0.31 -36.85
N SER A 332 -15.05 1.02 -36.86
CA SER A 332 -16.34 1.69 -36.67
C SER A 332 -17.38 1.37 -37.77
N TYR A 333 -16.91 1.08 -38.99
CA TYR A 333 -17.76 0.63 -40.12
C TYR A 333 -18.24 -0.81 -39.96
N PHE A 334 -17.62 -1.62 -39.10
CA PHE A 334 -18.09 -2.97 -38.84
C PHE A 334 -19.45 -2.93 -38.11
N PRO A 335 -20.44 -3.77 -38.52
CA PRO A 335 -21.78 -3.73 -37.96
C PRO A 335 -21.79 -3.82 -36.44
N ARG A 336 -22.59 -2.97 -35.79
CA ARG A 336 -22.71 -2.89 -34.32
C ARG A 336 -22.89 -4.25 -33.65
N ARG A 337 -23.78 -5.11 -34.19
CA ARG A 337 -24.01 -6.47 -33.65
C ARG A 337 -22.76 -7.34 -33.71
N GLY A 338 -21.98 -7.22 -34.80
CA GLY A 338 -20.70 -7.91 -34.96
C GLY A 338 -19.67 -7.41 -33.94
N ARG A 339 -19.53 -6.09 -33.77
CA ARG A 339 -18.62 -5.51 -32.76
C ARG A 339 -18.94 -6.00 -31.34
N VAL A 340 -20.21 -5.95 -30.94
CA VAL A 340 -20.67 -6.44 -29.64
C VAL A 340 -20.38 -7.93 -29.46
N TRP A 341 -20.60 -8.75 -30.49
CA TRP A 341 -20.26 -10.17 -30.45
C TRP A 341 -18.76 -10.39 -30.21
N VAL A 342 -17.90 -9.64 -30.90
CA VAL A 342 -16.44 -9.68 -30.71
C VAL A 342 -16.05 -9.32 -29.29
N TYR A 343 -16.63 -8.25 -28.72
CA TYR A 343 -16.36 -7.86 -27.33
C TYR A 343 -16.77 -8.92 -26.32
N ARG A 344 -17.91 -9.58 -26.53
CA ARG A 344 -18.31 -10.72 -25.70
C ARG A 344 -17.32 -11.88 -25.78
N GLN A 345 -16.75 -12.17 -26.95
CA GLN A 345 -15.71 -13.20 -27.06
C GLN A 345 -14.41 -12.77 -26.38
N LEU A 346 -13.97 -11.52 -26.55
CA LEU A 346 -12.77 -11.00 -25.89
C LEU A 346 -12.88 -11.06 -24.37
N LEU A 347 -14.05 -10.76 -23.81
CA LEU A 347 -14.32 -10.91 -22.37
C LEU A 347 -14.24 -12.37 -21.93
N ARG A 348 -14.80 -13.32 -22.69
CA ARG A 348 -14.69 -14.75 -22.36
C ARG A 348 -13.24 -15.23 -22.38
N VAL A 349 -12.48 -14.87 -23.41
CA VAL A 349 -11.06 -15.23 -23.53
C VAL A 349 -10.24 -14.55 -22.43
N GLY A 350 -10.49 -13.26 -22.16
CA GLY A 350 -9.79 -12.51 -21.12
C GLY A 350 -9.98 -13.12 -19.73
N ALA A 351 -11.18 -13.64 -19.43
CA ALA A 351 -11.48 -14.27 -18.15
C ALA A 351 -10.74 -15.60 -17.95
N GLY A 352 -10.35 -16.27 -19.04
CA GLY A 352 -9.51 -17.48 -19.01
C GLY A 352 -8.01 -17.19 -18.99
N LEU A 353 -7.57 -16.06 -19.55
CA LEU A 353 -6.14 -15.73 -19.69
C LEU A 353 -5.58 -14.86 -18.57
N TYR A 354 -6.42 -14.04 -17.92
CA TYR A 354 -5.98 -13.03 -16.97
C TYR A 354 -6.66 -13.22 -15.61
N GLU A 355 -6.12 -12.53 -14.60
CA GLU A 355 -6.71 -12.49 -13.27
C GLU A 355 -8.17 -12.00 -13.29
N LYS A 356 -8.91 -12.34 -12.24
CA LYS A 356 -10.36 -12.06 -12.15
C LYS A 356 -10.64 -10.57 -12.43
N PRO A 357 -11.68 -10.25 -13.21
CA PRO A 357 -12.01 -8.87 -13.56
C PRO A 357 -12.33 -8.04 -12.31
N ASN A 358 -11.92 -6.78 -12.32
CA ASN A 358 -12.30 -5.82 -11.29
C ASN A 358 -13.67 -5.25 -11.65
N PHE A 359 -14.72 -5.67 -10.94
CA PHE A 359 -16.11 -5.19 -11.09
C PHE A 359 -16.56 -5.08 -12.57
N TRP A 360 -16.41 -3.90 -13.17
CA TRP A 360 -16.81 -3.53 -14.52
C TRP A 360 -15.65 -3.42 -15.52
N THR A 361 -14.39 -3.47 -15.10
CA THR A 361 -13.20 -3.34 -15.95
C THR A 361 -12.47 -4.67 -16.08
N GLN A 362 -12.30 -5.14 -17.32
CA GLN A 362 -11.66 -6.42 -17.59
C GLN A 362 -10.53 -6.29 -18.62
N ARG A 363 -9.39 -6.91 -18.31
CA ARG A 363 -8.29 -7.07 -19.28
C ARG A 363 -8.69 -8.10 -20.33
N VAL A 364 -8.46 -7.77 -21.59
CA VAL A 364 -8.69 -8.68 -22.72
C VAL A 364 -7.45 -8.75 -23.63
N PRO A 365 -7.37 -9.71 -24.56
CA PRO A 365 -6.25 -9.81 -25.49
C PRO A 365 -5.98 -8.54 -26.29
N PHE A 366 -4.84 -8.53 -27.00
CA PHE A 366 -4.42 -7.41 -27.86
C PHE A 366 -4.08 -6.11 -27.13
N GLY A 367 -3.79 -6.19 -25.83
CA GLY A 367 -3.44 -5.02 -25.04
C GLY A 367 -4.61 -4.07 -24.87
N LEU A 368 -5.81 -4.60 -24.59
CA LEU A 368 -7.02 -3.82 -24.41
C LEU A 368 -7.62 -4.03 -23.01
N TYR A 369 -8.38 -3.04 -22.58
CA TYR A 369 -9.32 -3.13 -21.48
C TYR A 369 -10.73 -2.87 -22.00
N ILE A 370 -11.69 -3.59 -21.43
CA ILE A 370 -13.11 -3.36 -21.67
C ILE A 370 -13.77 -3.02 -20.33
N LYS A 371 -14.32 -1.82 -20.25
CA LYS A 371 -15.31 -1.47 -19.22
C LYS A 371 -16.69 -1.85 -19.71
N HIS A 372 -17.43 -2.65 -18.94
CA HIS A 372 -18.72 -3.16 -19.38
C HIS A 372 -19.70 -3.37 -18.23
N GLY A 373 -20.98 -3.15 -18.50
CA GLY A 373 -22.03 -3.23 -17.48
C GLY A 373 -23.33 -2.60 -17.96
N ARG A 374 -24.33 -2.53 -17.07
CA ARG A 374 -25.55 -1.76 -17.35
C ARG A 374 -25.19 -0.30 -17.58
N THR A 375 -25.85 0.40 -18.50
CA THR A 375 -25.47 1.77 -18.89
C THR A 375 -25.41 2.73 -17.69
N LYS A 376 -26.29 2.55 -16.70
CA LYS A 376 -26.31 3.33 -15.46
C LYS A 376 -25.07 3.18 -14.56
N LEU A 377 -24.27 2.14 -14.77
CA LEU A 377 -23.05 1.86 -14.00
C LEU A 377 -21.78 2.33 -14.71
N ILE A 378 -21.85 2.64 -16.00
CA ILE A 378 -20.71 3.10 -16.78
C ILE A 378 -20.83 4.61 -16.96
N PRO A 379 -19.86 5.42 -16.47
CA PRO A 379 -19.91 6.86 -16.62
C PRO A 379 -19.98 7.27 -18.09
N LYS A 380 -21.00 8.05 -18.45
CA LYS A 380 -21.21 8.50 -19.84
C LYS A 380 -20.13 9.47 -20.31
N GLY A 381 -19.52 10.22 -19.39
CA GLY A 381 -18.48 11.19 -19.65
C GLY A 381 -17.11 10.58 -20.00
N GLU A 382 -16.89 9.29 -19.74
CA GLU A 382 -15.55 8.68 -19.91
C GLU A 382 -15.10 8.63 -21.38
N ALA A 383 -15.97 8.19 -22.30
CA ALA A 383 -15.59 8.11 -23.71
C ALA A 383 -15.30 9.49 -24.33
N PRO A 384 -16.14 10.52 -24.12
CA PRO A 384 -15.82 11.89 -24.52
C PRO A 384 -14.56 12.45 -23.85
N ALA A 385 -14.32 12.15 -22.57
CA ALA A 385 -13.12 12.58 -21.86
C ALA A 385 -11.85 12.05 -22.52
N LEU A 386 -11.80 10.74 -22.84
CA LEU A 386 -10.67 10.14 -23.55
C LEU A 386 -10.44 10.77 -24.94
N GLN A 387 -11.51 11.17 -25.63
CA GLN A 387 -11.41 11.87 -26.92
C GLN A 387 -10.82 13.29 -26.77
N LEU A 388 -11.25 14.05 -25.77
CA LEU A 388 -10.69 15.37 -25.48
C LEU A 388 -9.21 15.28 -25.12
N VAL A 389 -8.85 14.34 -24.23
CA VAL A 389 -7.47 14.08 -23.82
C VAL A 389 -6.60 13.70 -25.02
N GLU A 390 -7.09 12.84 -25.91
CA GLU A 390 -6.39 12.48 -27.15
C GLU A 390 -6.21 13.65 -28.11
N ARG A 391 -7.20 14.55 -28.19
CA ARG A 391 -7.18 15.67 -29.12
C ARG A 391 -6.27 16.82 -28.67
N PHE A 392 -6.28 17.13 -27.37
CA PHE A 392 -5.71 18.38 -26.86
C PHE A 392 -4.42 18.19 -26.06
N THR A 393 -4.01 16.95 -25.77
CA THR A 393 -2.86 16.70 -24.90
C THR A 393 -1.98 15.58 -25.44
N ASN A 394 -0.74 15.55 -24.94
CA ASN A 394 0.20 14.46 -25.17
C ASN A 394 0.36 13.56 -23.94
N ILE A 395 -0.54 13.67 -22.96
CA ILE A 395 -0.43 12.87 -21.74
C ILE A 395 -0.60 11.38 -22.07
N PRO A 396 0.11 10.49 -21.36
CA PRO A 396 -0.04 9.05 -21.53
C PRO A 396 -1.35 8.58 -20.89
N ALA A 397 -2.43 8.57 -21.69
CA ALA A 397 -3.77 8.13 -21.28
C ALA A 397 -4.35 7.06 -22.23
N PRO A 398 -5.36 6.28 -21.80
CA PRO A 398 -5.95 5.26 -22.65
C PRO A 398 -6.52 5.90 -23.91
N ARG A 399 -6.33 5.24 -25.05
CA ARG A 399 -6.98 5.66 -26.29
C ARG A 399 -8.28 4.90 -26.44
N LEU A 400 -9.38 5.63 -26.64
CA LEU A 400 -10.70 5.04 -26.87
C LEU A 400 -10.67 4.24 -28.17
N VAL A 401 -10.96 2.95 -28.14
CA VAL A 401 -11.12 2.13 -29.35
C VAL A 401 -12.55 2.22 -29.85
N ASP A 402 -13.51 2.08 -28.94
CA ASP A 402 -14.93 2.09 -29.27
C ASP A 402 -15.78 2.29 -28.01
N TYR A 403 -16.98 2.83 -28.19
CA TYR A 403 -18.02 2.87 -27.16
C TYR A 403 -19.34 2.45 -27.80
N VAL A 404 -19.89 1.34 -27.33
CA VAL A 404 -21.13 0.78 -27.87
C VAL A 404 -22.06 0.36 -26.75
N VAL A 405 -23.34 0.68 -26.90
CA VAL A 405 -24.42 0.19 -26.05
C VAL A 405 -25.17 -0.91 -26.79
N ASP A 406 -25.66 -1.93 -26.11
CA ASP A 406 -26.54 -2.98 -26.64
C ASP A 406 -27.54 -3.39 -25.55
N ASN A 407 -28.85 -3.16 -25.77
CA ASN A 407 -29.92 -3.50 -24.81
C ASN A 407 -29.62 -3.09 -23.35
N ASP A 408 -29.38 -1.79 -23.11
CA ASP A 408 -29.00 -1.24 -21.79
C ASP A 408 -27.66 -1.77 -21.22
N TYR A 409 -26.81 -2.35 -22.06
CA TYR A 409 -25.47 -2.81 -21.67
C TYR A 409 -24.39 -2.05 -22.45
N ALA A 410 -23.54 -1.31 -21.76
CA ALA A 410 -22.45 -0.55 -22.35
C ALA A 410 -21.15 -1.36 -22.42
N TYR A 411 -20.37 -1.12 -23.46
CA TYR A 411 -19.00 -1.59 -23.63
C TYR A 411 -18.15 -0.37 -24.02
N LEU A 412 -17.18 -0.01 -23.17
CA LEU A 412 -16.16 1.00 -23.42
C LEU A 412 -14.82 0.29 -23.58
N ILE A 413 -14.26 0.35 -24.79
CA ILE A 413 -13.05 -0.38 -25.17
C ILE A 413 -11.93 0.63 -25.28
N MET A 414 -10.81 0.35 -24.61
CA MET A 414 -9.67 1.25 -24.57
C MET A 414 -8.35 0.48 -24.54
N THR A 415 -7.27 1.17 -24.91
CA THR A 415 -5.92 0.58 -24.89
C THR A 415 -5.41 0.38 -23.47
N ARG A 416 -4.72 -0.73 -23.22
CA ARG A 416 -3.91 -0.95 -22.02
C ARG A 416 -2.64 -0.12 -22.09
N LEU A 417 -2.25 0.43 -20.96
CA LEU A 417 -0.99 1.14 -20.77
C LEU A 417 0.01 0.30 -19.95
N PRO A 418 1.32 0.53 -20.11
CA PRO A 418 2.36 -0.07 -19.29
C PRO A 418 2.38 0.55 -17.88
N GLY A 419 3.27 0.04 -17.03
CA GLY A 419 3.42 0.48 -15.64
C GLY A 419 2.56 -0.26 -14.63
N ARG A 420 2.78 0.08 -13.35
CA ARG A 420 2.08 -0.45 -12.19
C ARG A 420 1.47 0.68 -11.37
N PRO A 421 0.37 0.47 -10.65
CA PRO A 421 -0.25 1.51 -9.84
C PRO A 421 0.72 2.16 -8.84
N LEU A 422 0.68 3.48 -8.71
CA LEU A 422 1.44 4.27 -7.71
C LEU A 422 1.20 3.73 -6.30
N MET A 423 -0.03 3.26 -6.02
CA MET A 423 -0.41 2.58 -4.77
C MET A 423 0.58 1.48 -4.36
N GLN A 424 1.16 0.77 -5.33
CA GLN A 424 2.10 -0.33 -5.08
C GLN A 424 3.55 0.15 -5.14
N GLU A 425 3.87 1.10 -6.02
CA GLU A 425 5.25 1.45 -6.36
C GLU A 425 5.85 2.60 -5.51
N LEU A 426 5.04 3.50 -4.94
CA LEU A 426 5.52 4.70 -4.21
C LEU A 426 6.50 4.37 -3.09
N TYR A 427 6.31 3.23 -2.44
CA TYR A 427 7.17 2.75 -1.36
C TYR A 427 8.59 2.41 -1.83
N THR A 428 8.76 2.04 -3.09
CA THR A 428 10.06 1.68 -3.68
C THR A 428 10.71 2.84 -4.43
N MET A 429 10.07 4.01 -4.46
CA MET A 429 10.62 5.22 -5.07
C MET A 429 11.49 5.98 -4.08
N SER A 430 12.70 6.32 -4.52
CA SER A 430 13.62 7.26 -3.86
C SER A 430 13.05 8.69 -3.86
N TYR A 431 13.58 9.58 -3.02
CA TYR A 431 13.16 10.99 -3.01
C TYR A 431 13.33 11.68 -4.38
N PRO A 432 14.48 11.54 -5.09
CA PRO A 432 14.62 12.12 -6.42
C PRO A 432 13.62 11.56 -7.44
N GLU A 433 13.29 10.26 -7.37
CA GLU A 433 12.26 9.66 -8.23
C GLU A 433 10.87 10.22 -7.92
N ARG A 434 10.52 10.43 -6.64
CA ARG A 434 9.26 11.06 -6.23
C ARG A 434 9.14 12.49 -6.76
N THR A 435 10.20 13.28 -6.66
CA THR A 435 10.24 14.63 -7.22
C THR A 435 10.14 14.62 -8.74
N ALA A 436 10.86 13.73 -9.42
CA ALA A 436 10.77 13.60 -10.88
C ALA A 436 9.35 13.19 -11.32
N PHE A 437 8.73 12.25 -10.60
CA PHE A 437 7.34 11.85 -10.80
C PHE A 437 6.36 13.00 -10.55
N ALA A 438 6.53 13.76 -9.48
CA ALA A 438 5.69 14.90 -9.15
C ALA A 438 5.74 15.97 -10.26
N ASN A 439 6.93 16.21 -10.81
CA ASN A 439 7.13 17.10 -11.96
C ASN A 439 6.41 16.59 -13.23
N ASP A 440 6.49 15.29 -13.53
CA ASP A 440 5.78 14.69 -14.67
C ASP A 440 4.26 14.81 -14.51
N MET A 441 3.74 14.57 -13.30
CA MET A 441 2.33 14.73 -12.96
C MET A 441 1.87 16.18 -13.14
N ARG A 442 2.65 17.15 -12.63
CA ARG A 442 2.34 18.59 -12.78
C ARG A 442 2.27 19.00 -14.26
N ALA A 443 3.17 18.48 -15.09
CA ALA A 443 3.14 18.72 -16.54
C ALA A 443 1.91 18.12 -17.23
N CYS A 444 1.42 16.96 -16.75
CA CYS A 444 0.19 16.36 -17.26
C CYS A 444 -1.06 17.13 -16.82
N ILE A 445 -1.14 17.51 -15.54
CA ILE A 445 -2.25 18.31 -14.99
C ILE A 445 -2.33 19.65 -15.72
N GLN A 446 -1.21 20.32 -15.98
CA GLN A 446 -1.21 21.58 -16.73
C GLN A 446 -1.77 21.40 -18.16
N GLN A 447 -1.46 20.30 -18.84
CA GLN A 447 -2.05 20.01 -20.15
C GLN A 447 -3.55 19.76 -20.07
N LEU A 448 -4.03 19.04 -19.06
CA LEU A 448 -5.46 18.83 -18.81
C LEU A 448 -6.17 20.17 -18.59
N LYS A 449 -5.62 21.04 -17.74
CA LYS A 449 -6.20 22.36 -17.45
C LYS A 449 -6.37 23.23 -18.71
N ASN A 450 -5.53 23.03 -19.74
CA ASN A 450 -5.57 23.78 -20.99
C ASN A 450 -6.58 23.23 -22.01
N ILE A 451 -7.29 22.13 -21.73
CA ILE A 451 -8.35 21.63 -22.61
C ILE A 451 -9.52 22.63 -22.57
N PRO A 452 -9.92 23.22 -23.71
CA PRO A 452 -10.95 24.25 -23.74
C PRO A 452 -12.32 23.67 -23.41
N ASN A 453 -13.13 24.39 -22.63
CA ASN A 453 -14.55 24.06 -22.46
C ASN A 453 -15.35 24.64 -23.64
N THR A 454 -15.86 23.78 -24.51
CA THR A 454 -16.74 24.18 -25.63
C THR A 454 -18.22 23.93 -25.34
N ASN A 455 -18.56 23.52 -24.11
CA ASN A 455 -19.93 23.25 -23.69
C ASN A 455 -20.64 24.53 -23.25
N LYS A 456 -21.97 24.46 -23.15
CA LYS A 456 -22.78 25.59 -22.66
C LYS A 456 -22.64 25.81 -21.16
N SER A 457 -22.46 24.72 -20.41
CA SER A 457 -22.35 24.75 -18.95
C SER A 457 -20.91 24.94 -18.51
N VAL A 458 -20.74 25.67 -17.41
CA VAL A 458 -19.43 25.98 -16.85
C VAL A 458 -18.84 24.76 -16.15
N ILE A 459 -19.59 24.11 -15.25
CA ILE A 459 -19.17 22.87 -14.57
C ILE A 459 -20.03 21.72 -15.09
N CYS A 460 -19.40 20.76 -15.75
CA CYS A 460 -20.08 19.68 -16.47
C CYS A 460 -19.13 18.51 -16.75
N ASP A 461 -19.67 17.36 -17.16
CA ASP A 461 -18.85 16.27 -17.69
C ASP A 461 -18.18 16.67 -19.03
N ALA A 462 -17.33 15.79 -19.55
CA ALA A 462 -16.62 16.01 -20.82
C ALA A 462 -17.52 16.26 -22.05
N ASN A 463 -18.83 16.00 -21.98
CA ASN A 463 -19.79 16.18 -23.06
C ASN A 463 -20.90 17.21 -22.70
N GLY A 464 -20.67 18.03 -21.68
CA GLY A 464 -21.60 19.09 -21.26
C GLY A 464 -22.79 18.61 -20.42
N GLY A 465 -22.80 17.35 -20.01
CA GLY A 465 -23.83 16.73 -19.17
C GLY A 465 -23.53 16.85 -17.67
N PRO A 466 -24.38 16.23 -16.83
CA PRO A 466 -24.15 16.16 -15.38
C PRO A 466 -22.82 15.51 -15.05
N VAL A 467 -22.08 16.07 -14.09
CA VAL A 467 -20.82 15.48 -13.61
C VAL A 467 -21.07 14.16 -12.91
N PHE A 468 -20.13 13.22 -12.97
CA PHE A 468 -20.12 11.99 -12.18
C PHE A 468 -18.88 12.00 -11.28
N ASP A 469 -19.06 11.92 -9.97
CA ASP A 469 -17.94 11.95 -9.02
C ASP A 469 -18.29 11.15 -7.76
N TYR A 470 -17.36 10.27 -7.32
CA TYR A 470 -17.52 9.47 -6.10
C TYR A 470 -17.67 10.32 -4.82
N ARG A 471 -17.06 11.51 -4.79
CA ARG A 471 -17.19 12.51 -3.71
C ARG A 471 -18.62 13.08 -3.62
N ILE A 472 -19.39 12.97 -4.70
CA ILE A 472 -20.80 13.40 -4.81
C ILE A 472 -21.71 12.16 -4.90
N ASN A 473 -21.48 11.18 -4.02
CA ASN A 473 -22.25 9.95 -3.86
C ASN A 473 -22.34 9.06 -5.12
N GLY A 474 -21.50 9.28 -6.15
CA GLY A 474 -21.49 8.49 -7.38
C GLY A 474 -22.79 8.54 -8.19
N ARG A 475 -23.74 9.41 -7.85
CA ARG A 475 -24.99 9.62 -8.63
C ARG A 475 -24.90 10.81 -9.58
N GLY A 476 -23.84 11.61 -9.42
CA GLY A 476 -23.60 12.81 -10.21
C GLY A 476 -24.41 14.03 -9.77
N GLY A 477 -24.19 15.15 -10.46
CA GLY A 477 -24.86 16.43 -10.21
C GLY A 477 -24.77 17.38 -11.40
N GLY A 478 -25.64 18.38 -11.45
CA GLY A 478 -25.61 19.39 -12.51
C GLY A 478 -26.19 18.90 -13.85
N PRO A 479 -25.73 19.43 -15.01
CA PRO A 479 -24.61 20.37 -15.16
C PRO A 479 -24.93 21.75 -14.52
N PHE A 480 -23.90 22.51 -14.15
CA PHE A 480 -24.05 23.79 -13.47
C PHE A 480 -23.61 24.96 -14.35
N GLN A 481 -24.34 26.07 -14.27
CA GLN A 481 -24.05 27.29 -15.04
C GLN A 481 -23.05 28.20 -14.33
N SER A 482 -22.79 27.98 -13.05
CA SER A 482 -21.80 28.73 -12.28
C SER A 482 -21.20 27.89 -11.16
N GLU A 483 -20.03 28.31 -10.68
CA GLU A 483 -19.42 27.75 -9.47
C GLU A 483 -20.30 27.94 -8.23
N THR A 484 -21.04 29.05 -8.14
CA THR A 484 -22.00 29.28 -7.06
C THR A 484 -23.09 28.21 -7.00
N GLU A 485 -23.65 27.82 -8.16
CA GLU A 485 -24.63 26.73 -8.23
C GLU A 485 -24.03 25.40 -7.78
N PHE A 486 -22.79 25.11 -8.20
CA PHE A 486 -22.06 23.92 -7.78
C PHE A 486 -21.80 23.91 -6.27
N ASN A 487 -21.31 25.01 -5.71
CA ASN A 487 -21.04 25.16 -4.28
C ASN A 487 -22.32 25.01 -3.45
N ASN A 488 -23.44 25.59 -3.88
CA ASN A 488 -24.73 25.41 -3.23
C ASN A 488 -25.25 23.95 -3.27
N PHE A 489 -24.85 23.17 -4.28
CA PHE A 489 -25.21 21.77 -4.40
C PHE A 489 -24.37 20.85 -3.50
N ILE A 490 -23.06 21.12 -3.36
CA ILE A 490 -22.16 20.30 -2.54
C ILE A 490 -22.23 20.67 -1.04
N ILE A 491 -22.50 21.94 -0.70
CA ILE A 491 -22.64 22.43 0.67
C ILE A 491 -24.09 22.23 1.13
N THR A 492 -24.37 21.09 1.77
CA THR A 492 -25.73 20.75 2.23
C THR A 492 -26.12 21.40 3.56
N GLN A 493 -25.16 21.96 4.30
CA GLN A 493 -25.39 22.60 5.59
C GLN A 493 -24.62 23.92 5.62
N GLU A 494 -25.32 25.02 5.86
CA GLU A 494 -24.73 26.37 5.79
C GLU A 494 -23.56 26.57 6.77
N ARG A 495 -23.58 25.89 7.92
CA ARG A 495 -22.47 25.89 8.89
C ARG A 495 -21.14 25.35 8.35
N LEU A 496 -21.16 24.63 7.23
CA LEU A 496 -19.97 24.07 6.57
C LEU A 496 -19.43 25.02 5.49
N ARG A 497 -20.12 26.13 5.20
CA ARG A 497 -19.64 27.12 4.25
C ARG A 497 -18.39 27.81 4.82
N ASN A 498 -17.29 27.72 4.09
CA ASN A 498 -16.04 28.40 4.36
C ASN A 498 -15.89 29.62 3.41
N PRO A 499 -15.22 30.72 3.83
CA PRO A 499 -14.90 31.85 2.96
C PRO A 499 -14.24 31.48 1.63
N CYS A 500 -13.49 30.37 1.55
CA CYS A 500 -12.88 29.90 0.31
C CYS A 500 -13.91 29.59 -0.79
N HIS A 501 -15.14 29.18 -0.46
CA HIS A 501 -16.20 28.90 -1.45
C HIS A 501 -16.76 30.14 -2.15
N SER A 502 -16.41 31.34 -1.67
CA SER A 502 -16.78 32.61 -2.31
C SER A 502 -15.65 33.19 -3.16
N ARG A 503 -14.46 32.57 -3.14
CA ARG A 503 -13.35 32.97 -4.02
C ARG A 503 -13.64 32.49 -5.44
N PRO A 504 -13.37 33.28 -6.47
CA PRO A 504 -13.52 32.82 -7.84
C PRO A 504 -12.36 31.87 -8.19
N HIS A 505 -12.69 30.70 -8.74
CA HIS A 505 -11.70 29.75 -9.24
C HIS A 505 -11.75 29.64 -10.76
N ASN A 506 -10.61 29.29 -11.37
CA ASN A 506 -10.62 28.92 -12.78
C ASN A 506 -11.33 27.57 -12.94
N ILE A 507 -12.26 27.51 -13.88
CA ILE A 507 -12.92 26.26 -14.25
C ILE A 507 -12.16 25.64 -15.40
N CYS A 508 -11.61 24.45 -15.16
CA CYS A 508 -10.71 23.77 -16.09
C CYS A 508 -11.07 22.29 -16.20
N PHE A 509 -10.59 21.63 -17.25
CA PHE A 509 -10.79 20.20 -17.39
C PHE A 509 -9.87 19.46 -16.39
N THR A 510 -10.48 18.68 -15.51
CA THR A 510 -9.83 17.89 -14.46
C THR A 510 -10.09 16.40 -14.70
N HIS A 511 -9.19 15.55 -14.22
CA HIS A 511 -9.41 14.11 -14.16
C HIS A 511 -10.40 13.76 -13.04
N ALA A 512 -10.35 14.50 -11.92
CA ALA A 512 -11.25 14.39 -10.76
C ALA A 512 -11.24 13.01 -10.05
N ASP A 513 -10.24 12.17 -10.34
CA ASP A 513 -10.05 10.86 -9.69
C ASP A 513 -8.59 10.39 -9.77
N LEU A 514 -7.64 11.31 -9.53
CA LEU A 514 -6.20 11.02 -9.46
C LEU A 514 -5.81 10.29 -8.17
N ASN A 515 -6.53 9.21 -7.84
CA ASN A 515 -6.14 8.32 -6.76
C ASN A 515 -4.95 7.45 -7.20
N ALA A 516 -4.20 6.91 -6.23
CA ALA A 516 -2.96 6.19 -6.51
C ALA A 516 -3.14 4.85 -7.26
N ASN A 517 -4.36 4.34 -7.42
CA ASN A 517 -4.61 3.18 -8.29
C ASN A 517 -4.71 3.56 -9.77
N ASN A 518 -5.09 4.81 -10.06
CA ASN A 518 -5.32 5.35 -11.39
C ASN A 518 -4.06 5.99 -12.01
N ILE A 519 -2.98 6.10 -11.24
CA ILE A 519 -1.69 6.61 -11.70
C ILE A 519 -0.73 5.42 -11.86
N LEU A 520 -0.21 5.21 -13.06
CA LEU A 520 0.75 4.14 -13.36
C LEU A 520 2.17 4.69 -13.40
N VAL A 521 3.08 3.97 -12.75
CA VAL A 521 4.51 4.28 -12.62
C VAL A 521 5.34 3.17 -13.26
N GLU A 522 6.43 3.56 -13.89
CA GLU A 522 7.46 2.65 -14.42
C GLU A 522 8.82 3.30 -14.19
N ASP A 523 9.77 2.56 -13.62
CA ASP A 523 11.13 3.04 -13.33
C ASP A 523 11.17 4.38 -12.56
N GLY A 524 10.26 4.56 -11.59
CA GLY A 524 10.21 5.77 -10.76
C GLY A 524 9.72 7.03 -11.49
N ARG A 525 9.12 6.88 -12.67
CA ARG A 525 8.57 7.97 -13.50
C ARG A 525 7.10 7.71 -13.82
N LEU A 526 6.37 8.78 -14.17
CA LEU A 526 4.98 8.63 -14.62
C LEU A 526 4.95 7.84 -15.93
N SER A 527 4.24 6.71 -15.92
CA SER A 527 4.02 5.87 -17.11
C SER A 527 2.71 6.21 -17.79
N ALA A 528 1.63 6.39 -17.00
CA ALA A 528 0.29 6.66 -17.52
C ALA A 528 -0.69 7.16 -16.46
N ILE A 529 -1.76 7.83 -16.90
CA ILE A 529 -2.94 8.18 -16.10
C ILE A 529 -4.14 7.44 -16.70
N VAL A 530 -4.92 6.73 -15.90
CA VAL A 530 -6.07 5.91 -16.35
C VAL A 530 -7.34 6.24 -15.56
N ASP A 531 -8.48 5.77 -16.07
CA ASP A 531 -9.81 5.93 -15.44
C ASP A 531 -10.37 7.37 -15.44
N PHE A 532 -10.66 7.88 -16.62
CA PHE A 532 -11.28 9.20 -16.83
C PHE A 532 -12.80 9.20 -16.59
N GLY A 533 -13.32 8.27 -15.78
CA GLY A 533 -14.75 8.13 -15.51
C GLY A 533 -15.38 9.35 -14.82
N CYS A 534 -14.59 10.05 -14.01
CA CYS A 534 -14.99 11.28 -13.31
C CYS A 534 -14.58 12.57 -14.02
N ALA A 535 -13.85 12.47 -15.14
CA ALA A 535 -13.26 13.63 -15.79
C ALA A 535 -14.33 14.59 -16.35
N GLY A 536 -14.06 15.88 -16.21
CA GLY A 536 -14.99 16.94 -16.58
C GLY A 536 -14.41 18.31 -16.30
N TYR A 537 -15.23 19.34 -16.43
CA TYR A 537 -14.88 20.72 -16.13
C TYR A 537 -15.29 21.05 -14.69
N PHE A 538 -14.30 21.37 -13.85
CA PHE A 538 -14.47 21.65 -12.42
C PHE A 538 -13.61 22.84 -12.00
N PRO A 539 -13.88 23.44 -10.82
CA PRO A 539 -12.94 24.37 -10.20
C PRO A 539 -11.54 23.76 -10.07
N GLU A 540 -10.50 24.54 -10.31
CA GLU A 540 -9.14 24.02 -10.38
C GLU A 540 -8.63 23.37 -9.08
N TYR A 541 -9.18 23.77 -7.91
CA TYR A 541 -8.88 23.13 -6.63
C TYR A 541 -9.39 21.68 -6.55
N TRP A 542 -10.42 21.33 -7.34
CA TRP A 542 -11.09 20.04 -7.28
C TRP A 542 -10.14 18.88 -7.58
N GLU A 543 -9.16 19.08 -8.47
CA GLU A 543 -8.15 18.05 -8.76
C GLU A 543 -7.30 17.69 -7.52
N TYR A 544 -6.85 18.71 -6.78
CA TYR A 544 -6.06 18.55 -5.56
C TYR A 544 -6.87 17.90 -4.44
N THR A 545 -8.04 18.46 -4.14
CA THR A 545 -8.88 17.94 -3.05
C THR A 545 -9.36 16.52 -3.33
N LYS A 546 -9.62 16.17 -4.60
CA LYS A 546 -9.96 14.80 -5.02
C LYS A 546 -8.80 13.82 -4.93
N ALA A 547 -7.58 14.22 -5.27
CA ALA A 547 -6.40 13.40 -5.05
C ALA A 547 -6.25 13.09 -3.54
N MET A 548 -6.40 14.12 -2.69
CA MET A 548 -6.32 13.99 -1.23
C MET A 548 -7.47 13.17 -0.62
N PHE A 549 -8.68 13.24 -1.18
CA PHE A 549 -9.85 12.46 -0.73
C PHE A 549 -9.60 10.94 -0.68
N SER A 550 -8.65 10.44 -1.49
CA SER A 550 -8.30 9.01 -1.56
C SER A 550 -7.11 8.61 -0.68
N THR A 551 -6.56 9.54 0.10
CA THR A 551 -5.40 9.32 0.97
C THR A 551 -5.70 8.95 2.44
N PRO A 552 -6.90 9.20 3.02
CA PRO A 552 -7.19 8.77 4.38
C PRO A 552 -6.93 7.27 4.58
N GLY A 553 -6.18 6.93 5.64
CA GLY A 553 -5.77 5.56 5.94
C GLY A 553 -4.54 5.05 5.18
N LEU A 554 -3.97 5.85 4.27
CA LEU A 554 -2.71 5.54 3.59
C LEU A 554 -1.49 6.05 4.37
N ASP A 555 -0.31 5.61 3.93
CA ASP A 555 0.99 6.06 4.46
C ASP A 555 1.19 7.54 4.14
N SER A 556 1.90 8.27 5.02
CA SER A 556 2.13 9.71 4.85
C SER A 556 2.88 10.08 3.56
N SER A 557 3.58 9.13 2.93
CA SER A 557 4.19 9.38 1.62
C SER A 557 3.20 9.70 0.51
N PHE A 558 1.95 9.23 0.59
CA PHE A 558 0.90 9.57 -0.39
C PHE A 558 0.48 11.03 -0.32
N PRO A 559 -0.02 11.55 0.81
CA PRO A 559 -0.35 12.96 0.91
C PRO A 559 0.87 13.84 0.63
N GLN A 560 2.07 13.47 1.09
CA GLN A 560 3.30 14.22 0.79
C GLN A 560 3.61 14.31 -0.71
N VAL A 561 3.47 13.22 -1.48
CA VAL A 561 3.74 13.27 -2.92
C VAL A 561 2.68 14.09 -3.66
N PHE A 562 1.43 14.07 -3.21
CA PHE A 562 0.38 14.92 -3.76
C PHE A 562 0.60 16.39 -3.41
N GLU A 563 0.95 16.71 -2.17
CA GLU A 563 1.36 18.06 -1.77
C GLU A 563 2.55 18.55 -2.62
N GLU A 564 3.52 17.69 -2.94
CA GLU A 564 4.60 18.04 -3.86
C GLU A 564 4.10 18.30 -5.30
N ILE A 565 3.15 17.50 -5.80
CA ILE A 565 2.54 17.69 -7.13
C ILE A 565 1.84 19.06 -7.24
N PHE A 566 0.96 19.36 -6.28
CA PHE A 566 0.06 20.52 -6.32
C PHE A 566 0.64 21.78 -5.66
N GLY A 567 1.72 21.64 -4.88
CA GLY A 567 2.32 22.72 -4.10
C GLY A 567 1.39 23.22 -2.99
N ASP A 568 1.64 24.44 -2.52
CA ASP A 568 0.84 25.07 -1.45
C ASP A 568 -0.50 25.64 -1.92
N SER A 569 -0.90 25.36 -3.15
CA SER A 569 -2.16 25.83 -3.70
C SER A 569 -3.36 25.13 -3.03
N HIS A 570 -4.41 25.91 -2.80
CA HIS A 570 -5.73 25.40 -2.39
C HIS A 570 -5.82 24.66 -1.04
N ARG A 571 -4.95 24.98 -0.06
CA ARG A 571 -5.00 24.41 1.30
C ARG A 571 -6.31 24.75 2.04
N ASP A 572 -6.81 25.98 1.89
CA ASP A 572 -8.08 26.41 2.52
C ASP A 572 -9.28 25.62 1.96
N GLU A 573 -9.27 25.37 0.65
CA GLU A 573 -10.28 24.55 -0.05
C GLU A 573 -10.20 23.08 0.38
N LEU A 574 -8.99 22.54 0.56
CA LEU A 574 -8.82 21.19 1.13
C LEU A 574 -9.37 21.10 2.55
N GLU A 575 -9.10 22.08 3.41
CA GLU A 575 -9.62 22.09 4.78
C GLU A 575 -11.16 22.17 4.81
N ALA A 576 -11.75 22.99 3.93
CA ALA A 576 -13.19 23.08 3.77
C ALA A 576 -13.78 21.76 3.24
N GLU A 577 -13.14 21.14 2.26
CA GLU A 577 -13.55 19.85 1.72
C GLU A 577 -13.49 18.73 2.78
N ILE A 578 -12.42 18.64 3.58
CA ILE A 578 -12.32 17.67 4.69
C ILE A 578 -13.52 17.78 5.65
N LYS A 579 -13.94 19.01 5.98
CA LYS A 579 -15.13 19.24 6.82
C LYS A 579 -16.41 18.76 6.15
N LEU A 580 -16.53 18.92 4.83
CA LEU A 580 -17.66 18.41 4.05
C LEU A 580 -17.64 16.87 3.94
N TRP A 581 -16.47 16.25 3.82
CA TRP A 581 -16.29 14.80 3.79
C TRP A 581 -16.81 14.17 5.08
N ALA A 582 -16.50 14.75 6.24
CA ALA A 582 -16.94 14.23 7.53
C ALA A 582 -18.47 14.13 7.70
N VAL A 583 -19.25 14.93 6.94
CA VAL A 583 -20.71 14.96 7.03
C VAL A 583 -21.39 14.13 5.93
N ARG A 584 -20.74 14.01 4.76
CA ARG A 584 -21.34 13.39 3.57
C ARG A 584 -20.46 12.29 2.97
N SER A 585 -19.54 11.72 3.75
CA SER A 585 -18.65 10.65 3.29
C SER A 585 -19.48 9.49 2.72
N PRO A 586 -19.14 8.98 1.52
CA PRO A 586 -19.66 7.71 1.04
C PRO A 586 -19.02 6.50 1.74
N PHE A 587 -18.01 6.72 2.59
CA PHE A 587 -17.29 5.72 3.38
C PHE A 587 -17.59 5.80 4.86
#